data_AF-X5D5A0-F1
#
_entry.id   AF-X5D5A0-F1
#
_cell.length_a   1.000
_cell.length_b   1.000
_cell.length_c   1.000
_cell.angle_alpha   90.00
_cell.angle_beta   90.00
_cell.angle_gamma   90.00
#
_symmetry.space_group_name_H-M   'P 1'
#
loop_
_entity.id
_entity.type
_entity.pdbx_description
1 polymer ?
#
loop_
_entity_poly.entity_id
_entity_poly.type
_entity_poly.pdbx_seq_one_letter_code
_entity_poly.pdbx_strand_id
1 'polypeptide(L)'
;YFLLSQLSLFDVGFPLVTIPKMASDFLQVESSITFGGCAAQIFFLTLMGVAEGILLALMSYDRYVAVCHPLQYPVLMRRQVCLLMAVCSWMAGVLNASIQTSVTLHFSYCASRIVDHFFCEVPALLKLSCTDTSAYELALSISGVLILVLPLSLIATSYGHVLGAVLRMRSEEARHKAFTICSSHITVVGLFYGAAVFMYMVPGAYHSPQQDNVVSLFYSLITPMLNPIIYTLRN
;
A
#
# COMPACT_ATOMS: atom_id res chain seq x y z
N TYR A 1 4.79 -18.98 3.27
CA TYR A 1 3.51 -18.80 3.99
C TYR A 1 3.52 -17.66 4.99
N PHE A 2 4.53 -17.51 5.87
CA PHE A 2 4.52 -16.44 6.88
C PHE A 2 4.33 -15.03 6.31
N LEU A 3 5.12 -14.61 5.31
CA LEU A 3 4.98 -13.29 4.67
C LEU A 3 3.61 -13.11 4.00
N LEU A 4 3.10 -14.19 3.38
CA LEU A 4 1.77 -14.19 2.76
C LEU A 4 0.64 -13.95 3.79
N SER A 5 0.80 -14.51 4.99
CA SER A 5 -0.15 -14.30 6.09
C SER A 5 -0.14 -12.84 6.59
N GLN A 6 1.02 -12.18 6.58
CA GLN A 6 1.09 -10.75 6.91
C GLN A 6 0.44 -9.90 5.81
N LEU A 7 0.69 -10.24 4.54
CA LEU A 7 0.05 -9.59 3.39
C LEU A 7 -1.47 -9.72 3.47
N SER A 8 -1.99 -10.92 3.73
CA SER A 8 -3.44 -11.12 3.89
C SER A 8 -4.04 -10.35 5.07
N LEU A 9 -3.25 -10.06 6.11
CA LEU A 9 -3.71 -9.27 7.25
C LEU A 9 -3.85 -7.79 6.85
N PHE A 10 -2.90 -7.26 6.07
CA PHE A 10 -3.03 -5.93 5.48
C PHE A 10 -4.21 -5.86 4.52
N ASP A 11 -4.38 -6.88 3.67
CA ASP A 11 -5.47 -6.96 2.71
C ASP A 11 -6.84 -6.93 3.40
N VAL A 12 -7.00 -7.63 4.52
CA VAL A 12 -8.27 -7.65 5.27
C VAL A 12 -8.44 -6.38 6.11
N GLY A 13 -7.33 -5.76 6.55
CA GLY A 13 -7.32 -4.53 7.33
C GLY A 13 -7.88 -3.32 6.57
N PHE A 14 -7.54 -3.17 5.28
CA PHE A 14 -8.05 -2.10 4.41
C PHE A 14 -9.60 -1.99 4.37
N PRO A 15 -10.34 -3.05 4.00
CA PRO A 15 -11.80 -3.06 4.00
C PRO A 15 -12.38 -2.95 5.41
N LEU A 16 -11.76 -3.52 6.44
CA LEU A 16 -12.24 -3.37 7.83
C LEU A 16 -12.21 -1.93 8.33
N VAL A 17 -11.28 -1.11 7.84
CA VAL A 17 -11.17 0.30 8.21
C VAL A 17 -12.11 1.17 7.37
N THR A 18 -12.34 0.82 6.10
CA THR A 18 -13.20 1.58 5.17
C THR A 18 -14.68 1.20 5.26
N ILE A 19 -15.03 -0.08 5.23
CA ILE A 19 -16.41 -0.57 5.10
C ILE A 19 -17.34 -0.14 6.24
N PRO A 20 -16.98 -0.24 7.53
CA PRO A 20 -17.89 0.15 8.62
C PRO A 20 -18.24 1.64 8.60
N LYS A 21 -17.28 2.48 8.20
CA LYS A 21 -17.44 3.93 8.00
C LYS A 21 -18.37 4.23 6.82
N MET A 22 -18.09 3.62 5.67
CA MET A 22 -18.94 3.79 4.48
C MET A 22 -20.38 3.31 4.71
N ALA A 23 -20.56 2.23 5.46
CA ALA A 23 -21.86 1.71 5.84
C ALA A 23 -22.58 2.61 6.85
N SER A 24 -21.88 3.25 7.81
CA SER A 24 -22.51 4.22 8.72
C SER A 24 -22.93 5.50 8.01
N ASP A 25 -22.11 5.98 7.07
CA ASP A 25 -22.34 7.22 6.35
C ASP A 25 -23.48 7.09 5.32
N PHE A 26 -23.71 5.88 4.78
CA PHE A 26 -24.88 5.58 3.93
C PHE A 26 -26.21 5.52 4.71
N LEU A 27 -26.16 5.24 6.01
CA LEU A 27 -27.33 5.05 6.86
C LEU A 27 -27.77 6.31 7.61
N GLN A 28 -26.93 7.36 7.65
CA GLN A 28 -27.24 8.64 8.34
C GLN A 28 -27.39 9.77 7.33
N VAL A 29 -28.53 10.49 7.40
CA VAL A 29 -28.86 11.65 6.55
C VAL A 29 -27.97 12.88 6.86
N GLU A 30 -27.28 12.89 8.00
CA GLU A 30 -26.23 13.84 8.35
C GLU A 30 -24.87 13.12 8.48
N SER A 31 -24.08 13.14 7.41
CA SER A 31 -22.77 12.51 7.32
C SER A 31 -21.68 13.38 7.97
N SER A 32 -21.63 13.43 9.30
CA SER A 32 -20.57 14.17 10.02
C SER A 32 -19.60 13.21 10.73
N ILE A 33 -18.37 13.13 10.21
CA ILE A 33 -17.28 12.37 10.84
C ILE A 33 -16.68 13.20 11.97
N THR A 34 -16.58 12.60 13.17
CA THR A 34 -15.82 13.23 14.26
C THR A 34 -14.34 13.35 13.88
N PHE A 35 -13.69 14.43 14.31
CA PHE A 35 -12.26 14.66 14.07
C PHE A 35 -11.39 13.46 14.52
N GLY A 36 -11.72 12.82 15.64
CA GLY A 36 -11.04 11.60 16.09
C GLY A 36 -11.26 10.39 15.16
N GLY A 37 -12.47 10.23 14.61
CA GLY A 37 -12.76 9.18 13.63
C GLY A 37 -12.09 9.42 12.27
N CYS A 38 -11.84 10.67 11.90
CA CYS A 38 -11.03 11.06 10.74
C CYS A 38 -9.55 10.72 10.95
N ALA A 39 -9.02 11.10 12.12
CA ALA A 39 -7.63 10.83 12.52
C ALA A 39 -7.29 9.34 12.50
N ALA A 40 -8.17 8.53 13.10
CA ALA A 40 -8.00 7.07 13.16
C ALA A 40 -8.02 6.45 11.76
N GLN A 41 -8.93 6.90 10.88
CA GLN A 41 -9.02 6.38 9.51
C GLN A 41 -7.75 6.67 8.71
N ILE A 42 -7.25 7.92 8.74
CA ILE A 42 -5.99 8.30 8.09
C ILE A 42 -4.84 7.45 8.64
N PHE A 43 -4.75 7.29 9.96
CA PHE A 43 -3.70 6.51 10.60
C PHE A 43 -3.68 5.05 10.10
N PHE A 44 -4.82 4.37 10.18
CA PHE A 44 -4.89 2.95 9.83
C PHE A 44 -4.73 2.72 8.32
N LEU A 45 -5.27 3.59 7.46
CA LEU A 45 -5.09 3.45 6.01
C LEU A 45 -3.63 3.66 5.60
N THR A 46 -2.98 4.70 6.13
CA THR A 46 -1.55 4.95 5.87
C THR A 46 -0.69 3.81 6.41
N LEU A 47 -0.97 3.32 7.61
CA LEU A 47 -0.26 2.19 8.23
C LEU A 47 -0.30 0.98 7.31
N MET A 48 -1.51 0.54 6.93
CA MET A 48 -1.69 -0.67 6.13
C MET A 48 -1.07 -0.51 4.74
N GLY A 49 -1.28 0.62 4.07
CA GLY A 49 -0.73 0.85 2.72
C GLY A 49 0.78 0.89 2.67
N VAL A 50 1.42 1.61 3.60
CA VAL A 50 2.89 1.67 3.65
C VAL A 50 3.46 0.31 4.05
N ALA A 51 2.87 -0.37 5.03
CA ALA A 51 3.34 -1.68 5.45
C ALA A 51 3.19 -2.72 4.33
N GLU A 52 2.07 -2.72 3.59
CA GLU A 52 1.84 -3.59 2.44
C GLU A 52 2.87 -3.35 1.33
N GLY A 53 3.07 -2.09 0.92
CA GLY A 53 4.03 -1.76 -0.13
C GLY A 53 5.46 -2.20 0.22
N ILE A 54 5.92 -1.93 1.45
CA ILE A 54 7.23 -2.38 1.91
C ILE A 54 7.31 -3.91 1.96
N LEU A 55 6.27 -4.58 2.43
CA LEU A 55 6.23 -6.04 2.49
C LEU A 55 6.30 -6.66 1.08
N LEU A 56 5.57 -6.12 0.10
CA LEU A 56 5.62 -6.55 -1.30
C LEU A 56 7.02 -6.41 -1.89
N ALA A 57 7.72 -5.30 -1.59
CA ALA A 57 9.09 -5.13 -2.04
C ALA A 57 10.04 -6.15 -1.39
N LEU A 58 9.90 -6.42 -0.09
CA LEU A 58 10.69 -7.45 0.60
C LEU A 58 10.36 -8.87 0.11
N MET A 59 9.10 -9.15 -0.24
CA MET A 59 8.71 -10.41 -0.88
C MET A 59 9.30 -10.57 -2.28
N SER A 60 9.51 -9.48 -3.04
CA SER A 60 10.25 -9.54 -4.31
C SER A 60 11.72 -9.97 -4.10
N TYR A 61 12.33 -9.53 -3.00
CA TYR A 61 13.67 -9.96 -2.61
C TYR A 61 13.71 -11.45 -2.21
N ASP A 62 12.69 -11.95 -1.48
CA ASP A 62 12.53 -13.40 -1.24
C ASP A 62 12.51 -14.21 -2.55
N ARG A 63 11.75 -13.75 -3.56
CA ARG A 63 11.70 -14.41 -4.87
C ARG A 63 13.04 -14.35 -5.61
N TYR A 64 13.75 -13.23 -5.51
CA TYR A 64 15.11 -13.11 -6.03
C TYR A 64 16.05 -14.16 -5.43
N VAL A 65 16.11 -14.26 -4.10
CA VAL A 65 17.00 -15.24 -3.43
C VAL A 65 16.60 -16.67 -3.78
N ALA A 66 15.30 -16.97 -3.85
CA ALA A 66 14.80 -18.31 -4.18
C ALA A 66 15.21 -18.77 -5.59
N VAL A 67 15.21 -17.87 -6.57
CA VAL A 67 15.51 -18.20 -7.98
C VAL A 67 17.00 -18.08 -8.28
N CYS A 68 17.66 -17.03 -7.82
CA CYS A 68 19.07 -16.77 -8.16
C CYS A 68 20.05 -17.52 -7.26
N HIS A 69 19.67 -17.86 -6.02
CA HIS A 69 20.56 -18.51 -5.03
C HIS A 69 19.90 -19.72 -4.35
N PRO A 70 19.41 -20.73 -5.10
CA PRO A 70 18.60 -21.82 -4.56
C PRO A 70 19.31 -22.65 -3.48
N LEU A 71 20.63 -22.85 -3.58
CA LEU A 71 21.42 -23.62 -2.60
C LEU A 71 21.61 -22.87 -1.27
N GLN A 72 21.62 -21.54 -1.31
CA GLN A 72 21.81 -20.69 -0.14
C GLN A 72 20.49 -20.20 0.47
N TYR A 73 19.37 -20.40 -0.23
CA TYR A 73 18.03 -19.98 0.22
C TYR A 73 17.70 -20.39 1.66
N PRO A 74 17.96 -21.62 2.14
CA PRO A 74 17.62 -22.00 3.52
C PRO A 74 18.37 -21.20 4.59
N VAL A 75 19.56 -20.70 4.26
CA VAL A 75 20.40 -19.90 5.16
C VAL A 75 20.05 -18.42 5.07
N LEU A 76 19.86 -17.91 3.84
CA LEU A 76 19.56 -16.51 3.56
C LEU A 76 18.11 -16.14 3.92
N MET A 77 17.15 -17.04 3.69
CA MET A 77 15.72 -16.86 3.97
C MET A 77 15.24 -17.76 5.12
N ARG A 78 15.99 -17.73 6.22
CA ARG A 78 15.59 -18.37 7.47
C ARG A 78 14.41 -17.62 8.12
N ARG A 79 13.67 -18.31 9.00
CA ARG A 79 12.47 -17.76 9.67
C ARG A 79 12.70 -16.40 10.35
N GLN A 80 13.87 -16.18 10.93
CA GLN A 80 14.23 -14.91 11.58
C GLN A 80 14.30 -13.74 10.58
N VAL A 81 14.75 -13.99 9.35
CA VAL A 81 14.82 -12.98 8.29
C VAL A 81 13.41 -12.62 7.83
N CYS A 82 12.53 -13.61 7.63
CA CYS A 82 11.13 -13.34 7.29
C CYS A 82 10.40 -12.58 8.42
N LEU A 83 10.70 -12.88 9.69
CA LEU A 83 10.18 -12.12 10.83
C LEU A 83 10.69 -10.68 10.81
N LEU A 84 11.98 -10.47 10.56
CA LEU A 84 12.56 -9.14 10.46
C LEU A 84 11.91 -8.33 9.34
N MET A 85 11.68 -8.94 8.17
CA MET A 85 10.99 -8.28 7.06
C MET A 85 9.59 -7.79 7.44
N ALA A 86 8.80 -8.64 8.12
CA ALA A 86 7.48 -8.26 8.61
C ALA A 86 7.56 -7.15 9.67
N VAL A 87 8.47 -7.24 10.63
CA VAL A 87 8.63 -6.20 11.65
C VAL A 87 9.04 -4.88 11.01
N CYS A 88 9.97 -4.88 10.05
CA CYS A 88 10.36 -3.69 9.32
C CYS A 88 9.18 -3.05 8.55
N SER A 89 8.34 -3.86 7.89
CA SER A 89 7.18 -3.35 7.17
C SER A 89 6.16 -2.71 8.11
N TRP A 90 5.83 -3.37 9.23
CA TRP A 90 4.95 -2.81 10.26
C TRP A 90 5.51 -1.54 10.88
N MET A 91 6.78 -1.53 11.28
CA MET A 91 7.41 -0.36 11.90
C MET A 91 7.46 0.84 10.95
N ALA A 92 7.78 0.61 9.67
CA ALA A 92 7.75 1.66 8.65
C ALA A 92 6.33 2.24 8.49
N GLY A 93 5.32 1.37 8.43
CA GLY A 93 3.92 1.78 8.39
C GLY A 93 3.51 2.62 9.61
N VAL A 94 3.83 2.14 10.82
CA VAL A 94 3.49 2.84 12.08
C VAL A 94 4.15 4.20 12.13
N LEU A 95 5.43 4.28 11.80
CA LEU A 95 6.18 5.53 11.83
C LEU A 95 5.59 6.54 10.84
N ASN A 96 5.35 6.13 9.59
CA ASN A 96 4.80 7.03 8.58
C ASN A 96 3.36 7.47 8.92
N ALA A 97 2.52 6.53 9.37
CA ALA A 97 1.16 6.84 9.82
C ALA A 97 1.15 7.80 11.01
N SER A 98 2.01 7.58 12.00
CA SER A 98 2.10 8.44 13.18
C SER A 98 2.53 9.85 12.80
N ILE A 99 3.53 10.00 11.92
CA ILE A 99 3.98 11.31 11.43
C ILE A 99 2.85 12.00 10.67
N GLN A 100 2.26 11.31 9.69
CA GLN A 100 1.21 11.90 8.85
C GLN A 100 -0.03 12.28 9.66
N THR A 101 -0.51 11.42 10.55
CA THR A 101 -1.64 11.72 11.42
C THR A 101 -1.31 12.84 12.39
N SER A 102 -0.18 12.80 13.10
CA SER A 102 0.18 13.84 14.07
C SER A 102 0.29 15.21 13.42
N VAL A 103 0.91 15.30 12.25
CA VAL A 103 1.03 16.56 11.52
C VAL A 103 -0.34 17.04 11.03
N THR A 104 -1.18 16.14 10.51
CA THR A 104 -2.57 16.47 10.13
C THR A 104 -3.35 17.01 11.33
N LEU A 105 -3.24 16.41 12.51
CA LEU A 105 -3.94 16.85 13.72
C LEU A 105 -3.43 18.17 14.30
N HIS A 106 -2.20 18.57 13.97
CA HIS A 106 -1.59 19.78 14.52
C HIS A 106 -2.01 21.06 13.76
N PHE A 107 -2.52 20.93 12.54
CA PHE A 107 -2.93 22.09 11.75
C PHE A 107 -4.14 22.82 12.35
N SER A 108 -4.08 24.16 12.30
CA SER A 108 -5.18 25.03 12.75
C SER A 108 -6.18 25.22 11.59
N TYR A 109 -7.41 24.75 11.76
CA TYR A 109 -8.46 24.83 10.74
C TYR A 109 -9.30 26.11 10.90
N CYS A 110 -9.53 26.84 9.81
CA CYS A 110 -10.13 28.20 9.83
C CYS A 110 -11.64 28.26 9.68
N ALA A 111 -12.24 27.26 9.03
CA ALA A 111 -13.69 27.14 8.89
C ALA A 111 -14.23 26.10 9.88
N SER A 112 -15.55 26.16 10.17
CA SER A 112 -16.23 25.37 11.20
C SER A 112 -15.80 23.88 11.20
N ARG A 113 -15.79 23.24 12.38
CA ARG A 113 -15.45 21.81 12.61
C ARG A 113 -16.44 20.81 11.95
N ILE A 114 -16.99 21.14 10.80
CA ILE A 114 -17.95 20.35 10.03
C ILE A 114 -17.33 20.21 8.63
N VAL A 115 -16.91 18.99 8.30
CA VAL A 115 -16.33 18.63 7.00
C VAL A 115 -17.47 18.05 6.16
N ASP A 116 -17.97 18.79 5.17
CA ASP A 116 -19.04 18.36 4.25
C ASP A 116 -18.56 17.34 3.17
N HIS A 117 -17.60 16.48 3.51
CA HIS A 117 -17.06 15.47 2.60
C HIS A 117 -17.02 14.07 3.23
N PHE A 118 -17.57 13.10 2.47
CA PHE A 118 -17.72 11.67 2.80
C PHE A 118 -16.41 10.92 3.08
N PHE A 119 -15.24 11.50 2.78
CA PHE A 119 -13.93 10.89 3.01
C PHE A 119 -12.96 11.90 3.61
N CYS A 120 -12.24 11.47 4.65
CA CYS A 120 -11.12 12.23 5.20
C CYS A 120 -9.86 12.00 4.37
N GLU A 121 -9.73 12.75 3.28
CA GLU A 121 -8.48 12.82 2.52
C GLU A 121 -7.60 13.95 3.07
N VAL A 122 -6.35 13.62 3.43
CA VAL A 122 -5.34 14.57 3.95
C VAL A 122 -5.19 15.82 3.04
N PRO A 123 -5.19 15.72 1.70
CA PRO A 123 -5.11 16.90 0.83
C PRO A 123 -6.34 17.82 0.91
N ALA A 124 -7.53 17.26 1.14
CA ALA A 124 -8.76 18.05 1.28
C ALA A 124 -8.77 18.83 2.60
N LEU A 125 -8.27 18.22 3.69
CA LEU A 125 -8.11 18.86 5.00
C LEU A 125 -7.09 20.00 4.99
N LEU A 126 -5.98 19.86 4.26
CA LEU A 126 -4.93 20.89 4.19
C LEU A 126 -5.41 22.20 3.54
N LYS A 127 -6.29 22.11 2.53
CA LYS A 127 -6.91 23.28 1.88
C LYS A 127 -7.80 24.11 2.81
N LEU A 128 -8.23 23.56 3.95
CA LEU A 128 -9.07 24.22 4.96
C LEU A 128 -8.26 24.85 6.11
N SER A 129 -6.94 24.71 6.12
CA SER A 129 -6.09 25.23 7.20
C SER A 129 -5.83 26.73 7.06
N CYS A 130 -5.72 27.42 8.19
CA CYS A 130 -5.44 28.87 8.27
C CYS A 130 -3.99 29.25 7.94
N THR A 131 -3.11 28.25 7.87
CA THR A 131 -1.66 28.39 7.91
C THR A 131 -1.06 27.84 6.63
N ASP A 132 0.08 28.39 6.20
CA ASP A 132 0.78 27.92 5.00
C ASP A 132 1.15 26.42 5.13
N THR A 133 0.57 25.57 4.27
CA THR A 133 0.78 24.11 4.23
C THR A 133 1.87 23.68 3.27
N SER A 134 2.48 24.61 2.53
CA SER A 134 3.42 24.32 1.44
C SER A 134 4.59 23.43 1.87
N ALA A 135 5.17 23.66 3.05
CA ALA A 135 6.25 22.83 3.59
C ALA A 135 5.81 21.39 3.91
N TYR A 136 4.56 21.20 4.34
CA TYR A 136 4.01 19.89 4.62
C TYR A 136 3.57 19.15 3.35
N GLU A 137 2.99 19.85 2.38
CA GLU A 137 2.70 19.29 1.06
C GLU A 137 4.01 18.85 0.37
N LEU A 138 5.08 19.62 0.51
CA LEU A 138 6.41 19.23 0.05
C LEU A 138 6.95 18.00 0.78
N ALA A 139 6.83 17.95 2.12
CA ALA A 139 7.27 16.79 2.91
C ALA A 139 6.45 15.53 2.60
N LEU A 140 5.14 15.65 2.40
CA LEU A 140 4.25 14.58 1.96
C LEU A 140 4.61 14.10 0.55
N SER A 141 4.87 15.03 -0.36
CA SER A 141 5.30 14.71 -1.72
C SER A 141 6.63 13.96 -1.72
N ILE A 142 7.63 14.42 -0.95
CA ILE A 142 8.91 13.74 -0.80
C ILE A 142 8.74 12.36 -0.16
N SER A 143 7.96 12.25 0.92
CA SER A 143 7.69 10.97 1.59
C SER A 143 6.96 9.99 0.66
N GLY A 144 5.95 10.45 -0.06
CA GLY A 144 5.21 9.67 -1.05
C GLY A 144 6.11 9.19 -2.19
N VAL A 145 6.96 10.06 -2.72
CA VAL A 145 7.97 9.69 -3.73
C VAL A 145 8.93 8.63 -3.17
N LEU A 146 9.43 8.77 -1.95
CA LEU A 146 10.34 7.79 -1.36
C LEU A 146 9.65 6.44 -1.12
N ILE A 147 8.42 6.44 -0.60
CA ILE A 147 7.61 5.24 -0.32
C ILE A 147 7.17 4.56 -1.63
N LEU A 148 7.10 5.27 -2.75
CA LEU A 148 6.76 4.68 -4.04
C LEU A 148 8.02 4.22 -4.79
N VAL A 149 9.01 5.10 -4.92
CA VAL A 149 10.20 4.88 -5.76
C VAL A 149 11.14 3.86 -5.14
N LEU A 150 11.39 3.89 -3.83
CA LEU A 150 12.31 2.94 -3.21
C LEU A 150 11.81 1.49 -3.34
N PRO A 151 10.54 1.18 -3.00
CA PRO A 151 10.00 -0.16 -3.19
C PRO A 151 9.94 -0.60 -4.65
N LEU A 152 9.49 0.28 -5.57
CA LEU A 152 9.47 -0.03 -7.01
C LEU A 152 10.87 -0.31 -7.56
N SER A 153 11.88 0.42 -7.10
CA SER A 153 13.28 0.20 -7.51
C SER A 153 13.78 -1.16 -7.03
N LEU A 154 13.49 -1.53 -5.78
CA LEU A 154 13.85 -2.85 -5.23
C LEU A 154 13.14 -3.99 -5.97
N ILE A 155 11.86 -3.80 -6.30
CA ILE A 155 11.07 -4.76 -7.07
C ILE A 155 11.65 -4.92 -8.48
N ALA A 156 11.89 -3.82 -9.18
CA ALA A 156 12.40 -3.83 -10.54
C ALA A 156 13.79 -4.48 -10.62
N THR A 157 14.69 -4.15 -9.70
CA THR A 157 16.03 -4.75 -9.63
C THR A 157 15.95 -6.25 -9.32
N SER A 158 15.16 -6.65 -8.32
CA SER A 158 14.96 -8.06 -7.95
C SER A 158 14.43 -8.86 -9.14
N TYR A 159 13.38 -8.38 -9.79
CA TYR A 159 12.78 -9.06 -10.95
C TYR A 159 13.64 -9.02 -12.21
N GLY A 160 14.44 -7.97 -12.40
CA GLY A 160 15.44 -7.92 -13.47
C GLY A 160 16.48 -9.04 -13.33
N HIS A 161 16.97 -9.27 -12.11
CA HIS A 161 17.86 -10.38 -11.83
C HIS A 161 17.18 -11.76 -11.98
N VAL A 162 15.95 -11.90 -11.48
CA VAL A 162 15.15 -13.13 -11.65
C VAL A 162 14.98 -13.45 -13.13
N LEU A 163 14.58 -12.47 -13.95
CA LEU A 163 14.41 -12.65 -15.39
C LEU A 163 15.73 -13.06 -16.05
N GLY A 164 16.83 -12.39 -15.70
CA GLY A 164 18.16 -12.76 -16.19
C GLY A 164 18.57 -14.18 -15.82
N ALA A 165 18.25 -14.64 -14.61
CA ALA A 165 18.50 -16.01 -14.18
C ALA A 165 17.63 -17.02 -14.94
N VAL A 166 16.33 -16.74 -15.10
CA VAL A 166 15.38 -17.59 -15.82
C VAL A 166 15.76 -17.74 -17.30
N LEU A 167 16.21 -16.67 -17.96
CA LEU A 167 16.67 -16.72 -19.34
C LEU A 167 17.94 -17.58 -19.53
N ARG A 168 18.74 -17.76 -18.48
CA ARG A 168 19.94 -18.61 -18.50
C ARG A 168 19.65 -20.07 -18.15
N MET A 169 18.45 -20.40 -17.65
CA MET A 169 18.08 -21.77 -17.32
C MET A 169 17.91 -22.60 -18.58
N ARG A 170 18.53 -23.78 -18.62
CA ARG A 170 18.42 -24.73 -19.74
C ARG A 170 17.22 -25.67 -19.66
N SER A 171 16.66 -25.88 -18.46
CA SER A 171 15.48 -26.74 -18.25
C SER A 171 14.20 -25.94 -18.42
N GLU A 172 13.30 -26.40 -19.29
CA GLU A 172 11.97 -25.81 -19.48
C GLU A 172 11.11 -25.94 -18.22
N GLU A 173 11.23 -27.05 -17.50
CA GLU A 173 10.52 -27.28 -16.22
C GLU A 173 10.97 -26.26 -15.17
N ALA A 174 12.28 -26.00 -15.07
CA ALA A 174 12.81 -25.01 -14.14
C ALA A 174 12.34 -23.59 -14.49
N ARG A 175 12.30 -23.25 -15.79
CA ARG A 175 11.74 -21.97 -16.27
C ARG A 175 10.27 -21.85 -15.93
N HIS A 176 9.46 -22.87 -16.25
CA HIS A 176 8.02 -22.86 -15.99
C HIS A 176 7.70 -22.74 -14.49
N LYS A 177 8.47 -23.42 -13.64
CA LYS A 177 8.37 -23.30 -12.18
C LYS A 177 8.70 -21.89 -11.70
N ALA A 178 9.78 -21.28 -12.19
CA ALA A 178 10.15 -19.91 -11.83
C ALA A 178 9.09 -18.88 -12.28
N PHE A 179 8.55 -19.02 -13.50
CA PHE A 179 7.45 -18.17 -13.99
C PHE A 179 6.20 -18.30 -13.14
N THR A 180 5.81 -19.53 -12.79
CA THR A 180 4.64 -19.77 -11.94
C THR A 180 4.80 -19.14 -10.56
N ILE A 181 5.98 -19.25 -9.94
CA ILE A 181 6.26 -18.66 -8.62
C ILE A 181 6.25 -17.12 -8.67
N CYS A 182 6.79 -16.53 -9.73
CA CYS A 182 6.99 -15.09 -9.82
C CYS A 182 5.76 -14.31 -10.27
N SER A 183 4.99 -14.89 -11.18
CA SER A 183 3.89 -14.19 -11.86
C SER A 183 2.76 -13.78 -10.91
N SER A 184 2.41 -14.60 -9.90
CA SER A 184 1.40 -14.21 -8.90
C SER A 184 1.81 -12.96 -8.14
N HIS A 185 3.07 -12.90 -7.68
CA HIS A 185 3.58 -11.75 -6.96
C HIS A 185 3.72 -10.50 -7.87
N ILE A 186 4.13 -10.67 -9.13
CA ILE A 186 4.15 -9.56 -10.10
C ILE A 186 2.73 -9.01 -10.34
N THR A 187 1.72 -9.87 -10.45
CA THR A 187 0.32 -9.43 -10.60
C THR A 187 -0.12 -8.61 -9.39
N VAL A 188 0.12 -9.11 -8.17
CA VAL A 188 -0.23 -8.38 -6.93
C VAL A 188 0.48 -7.04 -6.84
N VAL A 189 1.79 -7.00 -7.10
CA VAL A 189 2.58 -5.77 -7.16
C VAL A 189 2.03 -4.79 -8.21
N GLY A 190 1.67 -5.28 -9.39
CA GLY A 190 1.13 -4.47 -10.48
C GLY A 190 -0.23 -3.87 -10.13
N LEU A 191 -1.11 -4.62 -9.48
CA LEU A 191 -2.39 -4.12 -8.99
C LEU A 191 -2.20 -3.06 -7.90
N PHE A 192 -1.33 -3.32 -6.92
CA PHE A 192 -1.07 -2.42 -5.81
C PHE A 192 -0.41 -1.10 -6.26
N TYR A 193 0.76 -1.18 -6.90
CA TYR A 193 1.51 0.01 -7.30
C TYR A 193 0.92 0.70 -8.54
N GLY A 194 0.29 -0.05 -9.45
CA GLY A 194 -0.41 0.54 -10.60
C GLY A 194 -1.57 1.44 -10.15
N ALA A 195 -2.34 0.99 -9.15
CA ALA A 195 -3.38 1.80 -8.54
C ALA A 195 -2.81 3.04 -7.83
N ALA A 196 -1.74 2.88 -7.05
CA ALA A 196 -1.09 4.00 -6.37
C ALA A 196 -0.55 5.06 -7.35
N VAL A 197 0.11 4.65 -8.44
CA VAL A 197 0.60 5.57 -9.48
C VAL A 197 -0.58 6.30 -10.15
N PHE A 198 -1.65 5.60 -10.50
CA PHE A 198 -2.83 6.23 -11.10
C PHE A 198 -3.46 7.27 -10.16
N MET A 199 -3.57 6.97 -8.87
CA MET A 199 -4.15 7.87 -7.88
C MET A 199 -3.28 9.10 -7.59
N TYR A 200 -1.97 8.91 -7.43
CA TYR A 200 -1.08 9.99 -6.96
C TYR A 200 -0.39 10.76 -8.08
N MET A 201 -0.29 10.21 -9.30
CA MET A 201 0.41 10.85 -10.43
C MET A 201 -0.52 11.37 -11.52
N VAL A 202 -1.82 11.05 -11.51
CA VAL A 202 -2.77 11.68 -12.45
C VAL A 202 -3.15 13.06 -11.90
N PRO A 203 -2.92 14.16 -12.64
CA PRO A 203 -3.22 15.50 -12.16
C PRO A 203 -4.73 15.66 -11.92
N GLY A 204 -5.12 16.22 -10.78
CA GLY A 204 -6.52 16.48 -10.41
C GLY A 204 -7.31 17.35 -11.42
N ALA A 205 -6.65 17.96 -12.41
CA ALA A 205 -7.28 18.61 -13.55
C ALA A 205 -8.05 17.63 -14.46
N TYR A 206 -7.79 16.32 -14.38
CA TYR A 206 -8.45 15.26 -15.15
C TYR A 206 -9.43 14.44 -14.31
N HIS A 207 -9.72 14.85 -13.08
CA HIS A 207 -10.56 14.11 -12.15
C HIS A 207 -11.84 14.87 -11.82
N SER A 208 -12.98 14.18 -11.90
CA SER A 208 -14.23 14.64 -11.31
C SER A 208 -14.33 14.10 -9.87
N PRO A 209 -14.84 14.87 -8.89
CA PRO A 209 -14.94 14.42 -7.49
C PRO A 209 -15.70 13.09 -7.29
N GLN A 210 -16.58 12.74 -8.23
CA GLN A 210 -17.30 11.46 -8.26
C GLN A 210 -16.47 10.29 -8.81
N GLN A 211 -15.53 10.55 -9.73
CA GLN A 211 -14.58 9.52 -10.20
C GLN A 211 -13.54 9.18 -9.14
N ASP A 212 -13.04 10.16 -8.38
CA ASP A 212 -12.05 9.92 -7.31
C ASP A 212 -12.61 9.00 -6.22
N ASN A 213 -13.87 9.20 -5.82
CA ASN A 213 -14.55 8.35 -4.84
C ASN A 213 -14.78 6.91 -5.35
N VAL A 214 -15.17 6.74 -6.62
CA VAL A 214 -15.43 5.40 -7.20
C VAL A 214 -14.14 4.64 -7.46
N VAL A 215 -13.10 5.33 -7.94
CA VAL A 215 -11.77 4.74 -8.12
C VAL A 215 -11.18 4.40 -6.74
N SER A 216 -11.34 5.28 -5.74
CA SER A 216 -10.97 5.06 -4.32
C SER A 216 -11.56 3.83 -3.68
N LEU A 217 -12.85 3.67 -3.85
CA LEU A 217 -13.59 2.48 -3.51
C LEU A 217 -13.09 1.24 -4.25
N PHE A 218 -12.88 1.35 -5.57
CA PHE A 218 -12.46 0.22 -6.40
C PHE A 218 -11.09 -0.32 -5.96
N TYR A 219 -10.07 0.51 -5.75
CA TYR A 219 -8.74 -0.01 -5.40
C TYR A 219 -8.56 -0.36 -3.92
N SER A 220 -9.22 0.36 -3.00
CA SER A 220 -9.15 0.06 -1.55
C SER A 220 -9.86 -1.23 -1.16
N LEU A 221 -10.76 -1.71 -2.04
CA LEU A 221 -11.54 -2.94 -1.81
C LEU A 221 -11.13 -4.06 -2.75
N ILE A 222 -10.83 -3.80 -4.03
CA ILE A 222 -10.62 -4.88 -5.01
C ILE A 222 -9.20 -5.43 -4.97
N THR A 223 -8.15 -4.60 -4.86
CA THR A 223 -6.78 -5.12 -4.77
C THR A 223 -6.61 -6.06 -3.57
N PRO A 224 -7.08 -5.70 -2.36
CA PRO A 224 -7.04 -6.59 -1.22
C PRO A 224 -7.92 -7.84 -1.35
N MET A 225 -9.05 -7.76 -2.05
CA MET A 225 -9.92 -8.91 -2.28
C MET A 225 -9.42 -9.87 -3.37
N LEU A 226 -8.63 -9.37 -4.33
CA LEU A 226 -8.03 -10.18 -5.39
C LEU A 226 -6.75 -10.89 -4.92
N ASN A 227 -5.99 -10.31 -3.99
CA ASN A 227 -4.76 -10.90 -3.47
C ASN A 227 -4.96 -12.35 -2.94
N PRO A 228 -5.95 -12.64 -2.07
CA PRO A 228 -6.26 -14.00 -1.63
C PRO A 228 -6.62 -14.95 -2.78
N ILE A 229 -7.38 -14.48 -3.77
CA ILE A 229 -7.82 -15.28 -4.92
C ILE A 229 -6.62 -15.62 -5.82
N ILE A 230 -5.74 -14.66 -6.08
CA ILE A 230 -4.52 -14.83 -6.87
C ILE A 230 -3.58 -15.85 -6.20
N TYR A 231 -3.46 -15.81 -4.87
CA TYR A 231 -2.61 -16.73 -4.13
C TYR A 231 -3.23 -18.12 -3.90
N THR A 232 -4.56 -18.24 -3.83
CA THR A 232 -5.26 -19.53 -3.64
C THR A 232 -5.54 -20.27 -4.94
N LEU A 233 -5.84 -19.60 -6.05
CA LEU A 233 -6.12 -20.27 -7.34
C LEU A 233 -4.88 -20.89 -8.00
N ARG A 234 -3.68 -20.56 -7.52
CA ARG A 234 -2.42 -20.92 -8.19
C ARG A 234 -1.47 -21.77 -7.36
N ASN A 235 -1.83 -22.04 -6.10
CA ASN A 235 -1.08 -22.86 -5.16
C ASN A 235 -1.82 -24.17 -4.90
#